data_AF-A0A1S7AVD3-F1
#
_entry.id   AF-A0A1S7AVD3-F1
#
_cell.length_a   1.000
_cell.length_b   1.000
_cell.length_c   1.000
_cell.angle_alpha   90.00
_cell.angle_beta   90.00
_cell.angle_gamma   90.00
#
_symmetry.space_group_name_H-M   'P 1'
#
loop_
_entity.id
_entity.type
_entity.pdbx_description
1 polymer ?
#
loop_
_entity_poly.entity_id
_entity_poly.type
_entity_poly.pdbx_seq_one_letter_code
_entity_poly.pdbx_strand_id
1 'polypeptide(L)'
;MEYVSKAELEKERTPSELWNWVKQKNDQIYYASDEGRKALRLHKGRTKQLMEEIYPLGIWAERKFGSTDQILLKPVIGSQNYDAIVIDKRTEPSTETYIEITQAHEGENDYWRRCQLLNKGYVFSNAPVIKSGKGKNLQVSIPETATPVEEGVKNELDRIVDAANRKANKNYPDNTSLIIFFDDTELSEERLKALNLPTLDDFVKKNLMNLNLTFTTLYLVGGAKVVFREYPIK
;
A
#
# COMPACT_ATOMS: atom_id res chain seq x y z
N MET A 1 18.38 2.93 -16.71
CA MET A 1 17.18 3.21 -17.51
C MET A 1 16.09 3.67 -16.57
N GLU A 2 15.48 4.82 -16.83
CA GLU A 2 14.37 5.36 -16.04
C GLU A 2 13.05 5.06 -16.79
N TYR A 3 12.18 4.25 -16.18
CA TYR A 3 10.91 3.81 -16.80
C TYR A 3 9.75 4.78 -16.58
N VAL A 4 9.85 5.59 -15.54
CA VAL A 4 8.92 6.65 -15.17
C VAL A 4 9.71 7.75 -14.49
N SER A 5 9.52 8.99 -14.95
CA SER A 5 10.22 10.14 -14.41
C SER A 5 9.58 10.67 -13.13
N LYS A 6 10.35 11.41 -12.33
CA LYS A 6 9.82 12.14 -11.17
C LYS A 6 8.68 13.09 -11.57
N ALA A 7 8.85 13.84 -12.65
CA ALA A 7 7.84 14.77 -13.13
C ALA A 7 6.53 14.08 -13.55
N GLU A 8 6.60 12.87 -14.12
CA GLU A 8 5.41 12.08 -14.41
C GLU A 8 4.68 11.62 -13.13
N LEU A 9 5.42 11.21 -12.10
CA LEU A 9 4.85 10.79 -10.81
C LEU A 9 4.16 11.96 -10.11
N GLU A 10 4.82 13.12 -10.04
CA GLU A 10 4.33 14.32 -9.33
C GLU A 10 3.27 15.11 -10.10
N LYS A 11 2.95 14.72 -11.33
CA LYS A 11 1.94 15.42 -12.12
C LYS A 11 0.58 15.34 -11.41
N GLU A 12 -0.01 16.51 -11.18
CA GLU A 12 -1.33 16.66 -10.62
C GLU A 12 -2.40 16.05 -11.55
N ARG A 13 -3.32 15.29 -10.94
CA ARG A 13 -4.37 14.55 -11.65
C ARG A 13 -5.64 14.50 -10.81
N THR A 14 -6.80 14.42 -11.47
CA THR A 14 -8.04 14.01 -10.81
C THR A 14 -7.94 12.54 -10.34
N PRO A 15 -8.82 12.07 -9.43
CA PRO A 15 -8.82 10.67 -8.99
C PRO A 15 -8.88 9.65 -10.14
N SER A 16 -9.80 9.85 -11.09
CA SER A 16 -9.97 8.97 -12.24
C SER A 16 -8.79 9.02 -13.20
N GLU A 17 -8.20 10.20 -13.43
CA GLU A 17 -6.99 10.34 -14.25
C GLU A 17 -5.79 9.65 -13.60
N LEU A 18 -5.59 9.79 -12.28
CA LEU A 18 -4.50 9.15 -11.56
C LEU A 18 -4.60 7.63 -11.65
N TRP A 19 -5.77 7.08 -11.37
CA TRP A 19 -5.98 5.65 -11.40
C TRP A 19 -5.82 5.06 -12.81
N ASN A 20 -6.36 5.74 -13.83
CA ASN A 20 -6.18 5.29 -15.20
C ASN A 20 -4.73 5.38 -15.66
N TRP A 21 -4.05 6.47 -15.29
CA TRP A 21 -2.64 6.65 -15.62
C TRP A 21 -1.76 5.58 -14.95
N VAL A 22 -1.95 5.26 -13.67
CA VAL A 22 -1.10 4.28 -12.97
C VAL A 22 -1.25 2.88 -13.57
N LYS A 23 -2.48 2.45 -13.91
CA LYS A 23 -2.71 1.18 -14.60
C LYS A 23 -2.00 1.13 -15.95
N GLN A 24 -2.22 2.15 -16.78
CA GLN A 24 -1.60 2.23 -18.11
C GLN A 24 -0.09 2.27 -18.03
N LYS A 25 0.47 3.03 -17.08
CA LYS A 25 1.92 3.12 -16.88
C LYS A 25 2.50 1.79 -16.39
N ASN A 26 1.83 1.10 -15.48
CA ASN A 26 2.23 -0.24 -15.04
C ASN A 26 2.29 -1.21 -16.24
N ASP A 27 1.23 -1.27 -17.05
CA ASP A 27 1.20 -2.14 -18.23
C ASP A 27 2.28 -1.75 -19.24
N GLN A 28 2.43 -0.46 -19.53
CA GLN A 28 3.47 0.04 -20.42
C GLN A 28 4.87 -0.46 -19.99
N ILE A 29 5.21 -0.35 -18.72
CA ILE A 29 6.53 -0.77 -18.22
C ILE A 29 6.65 -2.30 -18.20
N TYR A 30 5.58 -3.01 -17.83
CA TYR A 30 5.58 -4.47 -17.71
C TYR A 30 5.74 -5.18 -19.06
N TYR A 31 5.11 -4.64 -20.10
CA TYR A 31 5.12 -5.24 -21.44
C TYR A 31 6.20 -4.65 -22.36
N ALA A 32 6.89 -3.58 -21.98
CA ALA A 32 7.95 -2.98 -22.80
C ALA A 32 9.21 -3.85 -22.93
N SER A 33 9.69 -4.44 -21.84
CA SER A 33 10.87 -5.33 -21.85
C SER A 33 10.95 -6.21 -20.59
N ASP A 34 11.80 -7.24 -20.63
CA ASP A 34 12.08 -8.08 -19.46
C ASP A 34 12.75 -7.28 -18.32
N GLU A 35 13.58 -6.29 -18.64
CA GLU A 35 14.16 -5.37 -17.65
C GLU A 35 13.09 -4.47 -17.02
N GLY A 36 12.12 -4.00 -17.80
CA GLY A 36 10.97 -3.23 -17.30
C GLY A 36 10.11 -4.06 -16.34
N ARG A 37 9.77 -5.28 -16.76
CA ARG A 37 9.09 -6.27 -15.91
C ARG A 37 9.86 -6.55 -14.62
N LYS A 38 11.17 -6.74 -14.72
CA LYS A 38 12.05 -6.96 -13.57
C LYS A 38 12.11 -5.74 -12.65
N ALA A 39 12.14 -4.54 -13.20
CA ALA A 39 12.15 -3.30 -12.43
C ALA A 39 10.85 -3.15 -11.63
N LEU A 40 9.69 -3.34 -12.28
CA LEU A 40 8.39 -3.37 -11.61
C LEU A 40 8.33 -4.47 -10.55
N ARG A 41 8.59 -5.73 -10.89
CA ARG A 41 8.49 -6.84 -9.92
C ARG A 41 9.40 -6.64 -8.71
N LEU A 42 10.59 -6.06 -8.89
CA LEU A 42 11.54 -5.89 -7.78
C LEU A 42 11.49 -4.49 -7.15
N HIS A 43 10.52 -3.64 -7.51
CA HIS A 43 10.40 -2.26 -7.04
C HIS A 43 11.73 -1.49 -7.15
N LYS A 44 12.32 -1.42 -8.36
CA LYS A 44 13.62 -0.76 -8.58
C LYS A 44 13.48 0.68 -9.08
N GLY A 45 14.29 1.57 -8.51
CA GLY A 45 14.28 2.98 -8.87
C GLY A 45 12.88 3.58 -8.71
N ARG A 46 12.44 4.38 -9.67
CA ARG A 46 11.14 5.07 -9.64
C ARG A 46 9.90 4.17 -9.71
N THR A 47 10.07 2.92 -10.13
CA THR A 47 8.97 1.93 -10.09
C THR A 47 8.56 1.58 -8.66
N LYS A 48 9.45 1.78 -7.68
CA LYS A 48 9.12 1.62 -6.26
C LYS A 48 8.04 2.62 -5.83
N GLN A 49 8.27 3.91 -6.08
CA GLN A 49 7.29 4.96 -5.75
C GLN A 49 5.98 4.76 -6.54
N LEU A 50 6.07 4.35 -7.81
CA LEU A 50 4.88 4.01 -8.59
C LEU A 50 4.01 2.95 -7.90
N MET A 51 4.61 1.88 -7.39
CA MET A 51 3.88 0.76 -6.78
C MET A 51 3.53 0.96 -5.30
N GLU A 52 4.41 1.60 -4.53
CA GLU A 52 4.25 1.71 -3.07
C GLU A 52 3.53 3.00 -2.63
N GLU A 53 3.56 4.06 -3.45
CA GLU A 53 2.95 5.36 -3.15
C GLU A 53 1.80 5.67 -4.12
N ILE A 54 2.06 5.66 -5.44
CA ILE A 54 1.07 6.13 -6.42
C ILE A 54 -0.08 5.15 -6.64
N TYR A 55 0.21 3.84 -6.70
CA TYR A 55 -0.81 2.83 -6.92
C TYR A 55 -1.85 2.79 -5.78
N PRO A 56 -1.47 2.75 -4.49
CA PRO A 56 -2.40 2.89 -3.38
C PRO A 56 -3.19 4.20 -3.40
N LEU A 57 -2.53 5.32 -3.71
CA LEU A 57 -3.18 6.63 -3.79
C LEU A 57 -4.29 6.63 -4.86
N GLY A 58 -4.02 6.03 -6.03
CA GLY A 58 -4.99 5.88 -7.11
C GLY A 58 -6.21 5.06 -6.70
N ILE A 59 -6.01 3.92 -6.02
CA ILE A 59 -7.12 3.09 -5.52
C ILE A 59 -7.94 3.85 -4.48
N TRP A 60 -7.26 4.44 -3.49
CA TRP A 60 -7.91 5.18 -2.42
C TRP A 60 -8.74 6.34 -2.97
N ALA A 61 -8.16 7.16 -3.85
CA ALA A 61 -8.84 8.35 -4.33
C ALA A 61 -10.03 8.02 -5.25
N GLU A 62 -9.89 7.01 -6.12
CA GLU A 62 -11.00 6.50 -6.94
C GLU A 62 -12.16 6.05 -6.05
N ARG A 63 -11.88 5.36 -4.93
CA ARG A 63 -12.90 4.91 -3.98
C ARG A 63 -13.50 6.06 -3.16
N LYS A 64 -12.68 7.00 -2.69
CA LYS A 64 -13.10 8.09 -1.79
C LYS A 64 -13.89 9.19 -2.50
N PHE A 65 -13.45 9.57 -3.70
CA PHE A 65 -13.98 10.74 -4.40
C PHE A 65 -14.72 10.40 -5.70
N GLY A 66 -14.55 9.18 -6.23
CA GLY A 66 -15.11 8.81 -7.52
C GLY A 66 -14.58 9.66 -8.67
N SER A 67 -15.38 9.80 -9.72
CA SER A 67 -15.06 10.67 -10.85
C SER A 67 -15.49 12.10 -10.58
N THR A 68 -14.54 12.98 -10.33
CA THR A 68 -14.76 14.42 -10.18
C THR A 68 -13.54 15.21 -10.61
N ASP A 69 -13.76 16.41 -11.16
CA ASP A 69 -12.75 17.41 -11.51
C ASP A 69 -12.49 18.43 -10.39
N GLN A 70 -13.29 18.39 -9.31
CA GLN A 70 -13.17 19.28 -8.16
C GLN A 70 -12.15 18.79 -7.12
N ILE A 71 -11.58 17.60 -7.32
CA ILE A 71 -10.51 17.04 -6.49
C ILE A 71 -9.26 16.87 -7.34
N LEU A 72 -8.13 17.34 -6.84
CA LEU A 72 -6.84 17.15 -7.47
C LEU A 72 -5.87 16.48 -6.51
N LEU A 73 -5.16 15.49 -7.01
CA LEU A 73 -4.14 14.73 -6.30
C LEU A 73 -2.78 15.12 -6.85
N LYS A 74 -1.91 15.57 -5.97
CA LYS A 74 -0.52 15.91 -6.29
C LYS A 74 0.41 15.00 -5.48
N PRO A 75 0.91 13.90 -6.06
CA PRO A 75 1.96 13.13 -5.44
C PRO A 75 3.23 13.96 -5.25
N VAL A 76 3.98 13.69 -4.19
CA VAL A 76 5.20 14.41 -3.85
C VAL A 76 6.32 13.41 -3.61
N ILE A 77 7.36 13.47 -4.43
CA ILE A 77 8.46 12.50 -4.40
C ILE A 77 9.69 13.16 -3.77
N GLY A 78 9.98 12.82 -2.52
CA GLY A 78 11.05 13.49 -1.78
C GLY A 78 11.27 12.96 -0.37
N SER A 79 11.69 13.85 0.52
CA SER A 79 12.02 13.56 1.92
C SER A 79 11.07 14.24 2.91
N GLN A 80 9.94 14.76 2.42
CA GLN A 80 8.88 15.29 3.26
C GLN A 80 8.13 14.15 3.96
N ASN A 81 7.49 14.45 5.09
CA ASN A 81 6.72 13.46 5.86
C ASN A 81 5.27 13.34 5.36
N TYR A 82 5.08 13.20 4.05
CA TYR A 82 3.80 12.91 3.40
C TYR A 82 4.08 12.51 1.94
N ASP A 83 3.20 11.72 1.32
CA ASP A 83 3.40 11.20 -0.04
C ASP A 83 2.56 11.94 -1.08
N ALA A 84 1.48 12.61 -0.67
CA ALA A 84 0.65 13.40 -1.58
C ALA A 84 -0.10 14.55 -0.90
N ILE A 85 -0.59 15.47 -1.73
CA ILE A 85 -1.50 16.55 -1.34
C ILE A 85 -2.82 16.33 -2.10
N VAL A 86 -3.93 16.42 -1.39
CA VAL A 86 -5.28 16.48 -1.97
C VAL A 86 -5.77 17.91 -1.87
N ILE A 87 -6.11 18.49 -3.02
CA ILE A 87 -6.68 19.83 -3.16
C ILE A 87 -8.17 19.66 -3.46
N ASP A 88 -9.01 20.11 -2.53
CA ASP A 88 -10.47 20.08 -2.67
C ASP A 88 -10.99 21.47 -3.04
N LYS A 89 -11.46 21.60 -4.29
CA LYS A 89 -11.97 22.84 -4.88
C LYS A 89 -13.47 23.04 -4.66
N ARG A 90 -14.14 22.16 -3.91
CA ARG A 90 -15.58 22.29 -3.61
C ARG A 90 -15.87 23.41 -2.60
N THR A 91 -14.84 23.93 -1.93
CA THR A 91 -14.92 25.04 -0.97
C THR A 91 -14.13 26.25 -1.46
N GLU A 92 -14.48 27.44 -0.96
CA GLU A 92 -13.74 28.68 -1.19
C GLU A 92 -13.31 29.28 0.17
N PRO A 93 -12.00 29.39 0.46
CA PRO A 93 -10.89 28.90 -0.36
C PRO A 93 -10.84 27.36 -0.45
N SER A 94 -10.12 26.85 -1.45
CA SER A 94 -9.87 25.41 -1.58
C SER A 94 -9.14 24.88 -0.34
N THR A 95 -9.46 23.66 0.08
CA THR A 95 -8.76 23.03 1.22
C THR A 95 -7.68 22.08 0.75
N GLU A 96 -6.60 21.97 1.52
CA GLU A 96 -5.52 21.02 1.30
C GLU A 96 -5.47 19.99 2.43
N THR A 97 -5.39 18.72 2.07
CA THR A 97 -5.17 17.60 2.99
C THR A 97 -3.92 16.84 2.57
N TYR A 98 -3.01 16.57 3.50
CA TYR A 98 -1.83 15.76 3.22
C TYR A 98 -2.15 14.28 3.38
N ILE A 99 -1.50 13.43 2.58
CA ILE A 99 -1.67 11.98 2.63
C ILE A 99 -0.32 11.34 2.89
N GLU A 100 -0.24 10.55 3.95
CA GLU A 100 0.84 9.62 4.23
C GLU A 100 0.39 8.21 3.85
N ILE A 101 1.26 7.44 3.18
CA ILE A 101 0.97 6.08 2.74
C ILE A 101 1.95 5.12 3.42
N THR A 102 1.45 3.94 3.77
CA THR A 102 2.28 2.85 4.24
C THR A 102 1.73 1.50 3.83
N GLN A 103 2.63 0.53 3.74
CA GLN A 103 2.35 -0.81 3.26
C GLN A 103 2.38 -1.79 4.45
N ALA A 104 1.37 -2.63 4.57
CA ALA A 104 1.33 -3.76 5.50
C ALA A 104 1.94 -5.03 4.86
N HIS A 105 3.19 -4.91 4.40
CA HIS A 105 3.91 -6.01 3.74
C HIS A 105 4.88 -6.74 4.69
N GLU A 106 5.34 -7.93 4.31
CA GLU A 106 6.34 -8.70 5.05
C GLU A 106 7.80 -8.22 4.86
N GLY A 107 8.00 -7.05 4.24
CA GLY A 107 9.30 -6.41 4.10
C GLY A 107 10.26 -7.25 3.26
N GLU A 108 11.35 -7.73 3.88
CA GLU A 108 12.36 -8.50 3.15
C GLU A 108 11.80 -9.83 2.61
N ASN A 109 10.85 -10.47 3.30
CA ASN A 109 10.26 -11.72 2.82
C ASN A 109 9.46 -11.52 1.53
N ASP A 110 8.76 -10.39 1.42
CA ASP A 110 8.04 -10.00 0.22
C ASP A 110 9.01 -9.75 -0.96
N TYR A 111 10.17 -9.13 -0.70
CA TYR A 111 11.25 -9.04 -1.71
C TYR A 111 11.68 -10.42 -2.23
N TRP A 112 11.89 -11.39 -1.34
CA TRP A 112 12.28 -12.74 -1.74
C TRP A 112 11.19 -13.48 -2.52
N ARG A 113 9.90 -13.28 -2.18
CA ARG A 113 8.79 -13.79 -2.99
C ARG A 113 8.78 -13.22 -4.39
N ARG A 114 9.02 -11.91 -4.54
CA ARG A 114 9.11 -11.26 -5.86
C ARG A 114 10.33 -11.76 -6.66
N CYS A 115 11.46 -12.04 -6.00
CA CYS A 115 12.60 -12.71 -6.63
C CYS A 115 12.26 -14.12 -7.13
N GLN A 116 11.56 -14.93 -6.32
CA GLN A 116 11.12 -16.26 -6.74
C GLN A 116 10.14 -16.18 -7.92
N LEU A 117 9.14 -15.29 -7.86
CA LEU A 117 8.19 -15.05 -8.94
C LEU A 117 8.89 -14.62 -10.24
N LEU A 118 9.92 -13.76 -10.15
CA LEU A 118 10.73 -13.36 -11.29
C LEU A 118 11.46 -14.55 -11.91
N ASN A 119 12.06 -15.41 -11.10
CA ASN A 119 12.92 -16.49 -11.58
C ASN A 119 12.14 -17.73 -12.04
N LYS A 120 11.06 -18.09 -11.35
CA LYS A 120 10.26 -19.30 -11.60
C LYS A 120 8.96 -19.04 -12.35
N GLY A 121 8.50 -17.80 -12.42
CA GLY A 121 7.20 -17.44 -13.00
C GLY A 121 6.00 -17.66 -12.06
N TYR A 122 6.21 -18.28 -10.89
CA TYR A 122 5.20 -18.45 -9.85
C TYR A 122 5.81 -18.35 -8.45
N VAL A 123 4.96 -18.09 -7.45
CA VAL A 123 5.28 -18.17 -6.02
C VAL A 123 4.00 -18.46 -5.25
N PHE A 124 4.12 -19.17 -4.14
CA PHE A 124 3.02 -19.34 -3.19
C PHE A 124 3.01 -18.13 -2.26
N SER A 125 2.11 -17.18 -2.50
CA SER A 125 2.10 -15.85 -1.85
C SER A 125 2.12 -15.93 -0.33
N ASN A 126 1.45 -16.93 0.25
CA ASN A 126 1.35 -17.11 1.70
C ASN A 126 2.33 -18.15 2.25
N ALA A 127 3.21 -18.74 1.45
CA ALA A 127 4.19 -19.70 1.97
C ALA A 127 5.27 -19.00 2.80
N PRO A 128 5.81 -19.65 3.85
CA PRO A 128 6.88 -19.08 4.67
C PRO A 128 8.16 -18.89 3.85
N VAL A 129 8.89 -17.79 4.10
CA VAL A 129 10.21 -17.55 3.51
C VAL A 129 11.27 -18.11 4.46
N ILE A 130 11.85 -19.25 4.09
CA ILE A 130 12.88 -19.94 4.87
C ILE A 130 14.25 -19.46 4.40
N LYS A 131 15.02 -18.89 5.33
CA LYS A 131 16.38 -18.38 5.09
C LYS A 131 17.40 -19.21 5.85
N SER A 132 18.44 -19.69 5.18
CA SER A 132 19.57 -20.39 5.81
C SER A 132 20.90 -19.79 5.38
N GLY A 133 21.92 -19.85 6.24
CA GLY A 133 23.20 -19.19 5.99
C GLY A 133 23.16 -17.66 6.20
N LYS A 134 24.24 -16.96 5.81
CA LYS A 134 24.41 -15.50 5.94
C LYS A 134 25.24 -14.92 4.80
N GLY A 135 25.01 -13.65 4.48
CA GLY A 135 25.79 -12.90 3.48
C GLY A 135 25.74 -13.57 2.10
N LYS A 136 26.91 -13.86 1.53
CA LYS A 136 27.03 -14.53 0.22
C LYS A 136 26.53 -15.98 0.22
N ASN A 137 26.42 -16.60 1.39
CA ASN A 137 25.93 -17.98 1.55
C ASN A 137 24.45 -18.03 1.94
N LEU A 138 23.73 -16.90 1.86
CA LEU A 138 22.30 -16.87 2.13
C LEU A 138 21.56 -17.67 1.07
N GLN A 139 20.86 -18.71 1.51
CA GLN A 139 19.93 -19.48 0.70
C GLN A 139 18.51 -19.15 1.14
N VAL A 140 17.62 -19.01 0.17
CA VAL A 140 16.21 -18.70 0.41
C VAL A 140 15.35 -19.73 -0.30
N SER A 141 14.42 -20.32 0.46
CA SER A 141 13.47 -21.30 -0.02
C SER A 141 12.05 -20.88 0.36
N ILE A 142 11.11 -21.04 -0.56
CA ILE A 142 9.70 -20.76 -0.37
C ILE A 142 8.96 -22.02 -0.83
N PRO A 143 8.46 -22.84 0.11
CA PRO A 143 7.89 -24.14 -0.20
C PRO A 143 6.58 -24.00 -0.98
N GLU A 144 6.22 -25.06 -1.71
CA GLU A 144 4.94 -25.17 -2.42
C GLU A 144 3.81 -25.58 -1.47
N THR A 145 3.77 -24.94 -0.30
CA THR A 145 2.79 -25.20 0.75
C THR A 145 2.35 -23.86 1.31
N ALA A 146 1.08 -23.53 1.07
CA ALA A 146 0.49 -22.30 1.59
C ALA A 146 0.33 -22.40 3.11
N THR A 147 0.57 -21.28 3.81
CA THR A 147 0.16 -21.12 5.20
C THR A 147 -1.36 -21.29 5.31
N PRO A 148 -1.87 -21.93 6.38
CA PRO A 148 -3.30 -22.00 6.64
C PRO A 148 -3.97 -20.62 6.56
N VAL A 149 -5.16 -20.58 6.01
CA VAL A 149 -5.86 -19.31 5.71
C VAL A 149 -6.01 -18.45 6.96
N GLU A 150 -6.41 -19.04 8.08
CA GLU A 150 -6.61 -18.34 9.36
C GLU A 150 -5.30 -17.73 9.89
N GLU A 151 -4.19 -18.45 9.75
CA GLU A 151 -2.86 -17.95 10.10
C GLU A 151 -2.44 -16.82 9.14
N GLY A 152 -2.74 -16.94 7.84
CA GLY A 152 -2.51 -15.90 6.84
C GLY A 152 -3.25 -14.60 7.18
N VAL A 153 -4.54 -14.70 7.52
CA VAL A 153 -5.36 -13.55 7.95
C VAL A 153 -4.79 -12.91 9.22
N LYS A 154 -4.42 -13.72 10.22
CA LYS A 154 -3.78 -13.21 11.43
C LYS A 154 -2.47 -12.47 11.12
N ASN A 155 -1.61 -13.05 10.29
CA ASN A 155 -0.34 -12.42 9.88
C ASN A 155 -0.56 -11.10 9.12
N GLU A 156 -1.63 -10.98 8.33
CA GLU A 156 -2.00 -9.72 7.67
C GLU A 156 -2.43 -8.65 8.70
N LEU A 157 -3.27 -9.03 9.66
CA LEU A 157 -3.71 -8.15 10.74
C LEU A 157 -2.52 -7.65 11.59
N ASP A 158 -1.60 -8.54 11.96
CA ASP A 158 -0.40 -8.17 12.69
C ASP A 158 0.47 -7.18 11.88
N ARG A 159 0.56 -7.36 10.55
CA ARG A 159 1.25 -6.41 9.66
C ARG A 159 0.59 -5.05 9.57
N ILE A 160 -0.74 -4.98 9.63
CA ILE A 160 -1.48 -3.71 9.71
C ILE A 160 -1.13 -2.98 11.00
N VAL A 161 -1.07 -3.69 12.14
CA VAL A 161 -0.66 -3.12 13.44
C VAL A 161 0.78 -2.62 13.37
N ASP A 162 1.71 -3.40 12.82
CA ASP A 162 3.09 -2.99 12.64
C ASP A 162 3.23 -1.75 11.74
N ALA A 163 2.41 -1.65 10.68
CA ALA A 163 2.39 -0.49 9.80
C ALA A 163 1.94 0.78 10.53
N ALA A 164 0.87 0.69 11.34
CA ALA A 164 0.42 1.79 12.19
C ALA A 164 1.48 2.18 13.23
N ASN A 165 2.08 1.21 13.91
CA ASN A 165 3.15 1.45 14.91
C ASN A 165 4.36 2.16 14.32
N ARG A 166 4.77 1.83 13.08
CA ARG A 166 5.87 2.53 12.38
C ARG A 166 5.57 4.01 12.11
N LYS A 167 4.30 4.43 12.17
CA LYS A 167 3.87 5.81 11.95
C LYS A 167 3.49 6.52 13.25
N ALA A 168 3.21 5.78 14.32
CA ALA A 168 2.96 6.33 15.65
C ALA A 168 4.16 7.15 16.17
N ASN A 169 3.88 8.18 16.97
CA ASN A 169 4.86 9.06 17.60
C ASN A 169 5.76 9.86 16.63
N LYS A 170 5.42 9.92 15.34
CA LYS A 170 6.10 10.77 14.37
C LYS A 170 5.31 12.05 14.14
N ASN A 171 6.02 13.10 13.73
CA ASN A 171 5.42 14.39 13.41
C ASN A 171 5.08 14.46 11.93
N TYR A 172 3.81 14.72 11.67
CA TYR A 172 3.23 14.94 10.35
C TYR A 172 2.68 16.37 10.29
N PRO A 173 2.60 16.99 9.09
CA PRO A 173 1.87 18.24 8.95
C PRO A 173 0.44 18.15 9.51
N ASP A 174 -0.11 19.28 9.92
CA ASP A 174 -1.51 19.35 10.31
C ASP A 174 -2.41 18.95 9.11
N ASN A 175 -3.57 18.38 9.41
CA ASN A 175 -4.48 17.85 8.39
C ASN A 175 -3.87 16.74 7.49
N THR A 176 -3.08 15.83 8.08
CA THR A 176 -2.58 14.64 7.38
C THR A 176 -3.47 13.43 7.64
N SER A 177 -3.89 12.73 6.59
CA SER A 177 -4.51 11.39 6.69
C SER A 177 -3.48 10.29 6.43
N LEU A 178 -3.66 9.13 7.08
CA LEU A 178 -2.84 7.92 6.87
C LEU A 178 -3.61 6.90 6.03
N ILE A 179 -2.97 6.36 4.99
CA ILE A 179 -3.41 5.18 4.26
C ILE A 179 -2.52 4.01 4.65
N ILE A 180 -3.11 2.94 5.21
CA ILE A 180 -2.47 1.63 5.32
C ILE A 180 -2.98 0.77 4.18
N PHE A 181 -2.10 0.51 3.21
CA PHE A 181 -2.36 -0.36 2.08
C PHE A 181 -1.92 -1.79 2.39
N PHE A 182 -2.76 -2.77 2.06
CA PHE A 182 -2.54 -4.16 2.47
C PHE A 182 -3.18 -5.16 1.48
N ASP A 183 -2.83 -6.44 1.60
CA ASP A 183 -3.47 -7.50 0.80
C ASP A 183 -4.74 -7.98 1.50
N ASP A 184 -5.89 -7.71 0.87
CA ASP A 184 -7.22 -8.03 1.36
C ASP A 184 -7.86 -9.23 0.65
N THR A 185 -7.13 -9.94 -0.20
CA THR A 185 -7.67 -11.07 -0.98
C THR A 185 -8.27 -12.16 -0.10
N GLU A 186 -7.62 -12.45 1.03
CA GLU A 186 -8.07 -13.49 1.95
C GLU A 186 -8.87 -12.91 3.15
N LEU A 187 -9.07 -11.60 3.22
CA LEU A 187 -9.75 -10.96 4.34
C LEU A 187 -11.27 -10.97 4.12
N SER A 188 -12.00 -11.77 4.90
CA SER A 188 -13.48 -11.79 4.91
C SER A 188 -14.03 -11.73 6.33
N GLU A 189 -15.29 -11.29 6.47
CA GLU A 189 -15.95 -11.26 7.79
C GLU A 189 -16.10 -12.66 8.40
N GLU A 190 -16.33 -13.69 7.59
CA GLU A 190 -16.40 -15.08 8.09
C GLU A 190 -15.07 -15.52 8.70
N ARG A 191 -13.96 -15.18 8.06
CA ARG A 191 -12.61 -15.54 8.51
C ARG A 191 -12.17 -14.73 9.72
N LEU A 192 -12.56 -13.46 9.80
CA LEU A 192 -12.37 -12.65 11.00
C LEU A 192 -13.14 -13.25 12.19
N LYS A 193 -14.40 -13.67 12.00
CA LYS A 193 -15.18 -14.36 13.03
C LYS A 193 -14.53 -15.65 13.50
N ALA A 194 -13.95 -16.45 12.59
CA ALA A 194 -13.20 -17.66 12.94
C ALA A 194 -11.97 -17.38 13.84
N LEU A 195 -11.43 -16.16 13.79
CA LEU A 195 -10.34 -15.69 14.65
C LEU A 195 -10.83 -15.02 15.95
N ASN A 196 -12.12 -15.11 16.28
CA ASN A 196 -12.76 -14.36 17.38
C ASN A 196 -12.59 -12.83 17.25
N LEU A 197 -12.50 -12.35 16.01
CA LEU A 197 -12.51 -10.93 15.66
C LEU A 197 -13.82 -10.65 14.94
N PRO A 198 -14.90 -10.26 15.64
CA PRO A 198 -16.24 -10.21 15.06
C PRO A 198 -16.33 -9.28 13.83
N THR A 199 -15.55 -8.20 13.81
CA THR A 199 -15.42 -7.29 12.67
C THR A 199 -14.00 -6.73 12.54
N LEU A 200 -13.66 -6.25 11.34
CA LEU A 200 -12.42 -5.47 11.12
C LEU A 200 -12.43 -4.17 11.93
N ASP A 201 -13.60 -3.56 12.10
CA ASP A 201 -13.77 -2.31 12.83
C ASP A 201 -13.43 -2.49 14.32
N ASP A 202 -13.84 -3.61 14.93
CA ASP A 202 -13.50 -3.93 16.32
C ASP A 202 -11.99 -4.18 16.48
N PHE A 203 -11.39 -4.85 15.50
CA PHE A 203 -9.93 -5.03 15.46
C PHE A 203 -9.21 -3.67 15.40
N VAL A 204 -9.65 -2.76 14.54
CA VAL A 204 -9.05 -1.42 14.40
C VAL A 204 -9.22 -0.60 15.68
N LYS A 205 -10.44 -0.55 16.24
CA LYS A 205 -10.72 0.16 17.50
C LYS A 205 -9.84 -0.34 18.64
N LYS A 206 -9.67 -1.66 18.75
CA LYS A 206 -8.87 -2.27 19.82
C LYS A 206 -7.37 -2.00 19.65
N ASN A 207 -6.84 -2.19 18.44
CA ASN A 207 -5.40 -2.30 18.24
C ASN A 207 -4.75 -1.03 17.64
N LEU A 208 -5.50 -0.20 16.92
CA LEU A 208 -4.95 0.95 16.18
C LEU A 208 -5.40 2.28 16.77
N MET A 209 -6.66 2.40 17.23
CA MET A 209 -7.21 3.69 17.70
C MET A 209 -6.62 4.17 19.03
N ASN A 210 -5.95 3.29 19.79
CA ASN A 210 -5.25 3.65 21.03
C ASN A 210 -3.79 4.09 20.78
N LEU A 211 -3.31 4.01 19.53
CA LEU A 211 -1.96 4.44 19.19
C LEU A 211 -1.89 5.96 19.15
N ASN A 212 -0.72 6.51 19.51
CA ASN A 212 -0.44 7.95 19.41
C ASN A 212 -0.18 8.35 17.94
N LEU A 213 -1.26 8.38 17.17
CA LEU A 213 -1.30 8.76 15.76
C LEU A 213 -1.69 10.25 15.66
N THR A 214 -0.87 11.07 15.01
CA THR A 214 -1.15 12.51 14.88
C THR A 214 -2.07 12.86 13.72
N PHE A 215 -2.47 11.87 12.92
CA PHE A 215 -3.31 12.00 11.72
C PHE A 215 -4.75 12.43 12.05
N THR A 216 -5.44 13.01 11.07
CA THR A 216 -6.88 13.31 11.15
C THR A 216 -7.73 12.09 10.89
N THR A 217 -7.37 11.31 9.87
CA THR A 217 -8.12 10.12 9.44
C THR A 217 -7.16 8.97 9.13
N LEU A 218 -7.53 7.75 9.54
CA LEU A 218 -6.92 6.51 9.09
C LEU A 218 -7.81 5.83 8.05
N TYR A 219 -7.21 5.42 6.94
CA TYR A 219 -7.82 4.57 5.93
C TYR A 219 -7.14 3.21 5.89
N LEU A 220 -7.95 2.14 5.87
CA LEU A 220 -7.49 0.82 5.45
C LEU A 220 -7.93 0.59 4.01
N VAL A 221 -6.96 0.35 3.12
CA VAL A 221 -7.18 0.23 1.67
C VAL A 221 -6.60 -1.09 1.18
N GLY A 222 -7.46 -1.99 0.74
CA GLY A 222 -7.05 -3.30 0.24
C GLY A 222 -6.68 -3.27 -1.25
N GLY A 223 -5.62 -3.99 -1.62
CA GLY A 223 -5.10 -4.02 -2.99
C GLY A 223 -6.00 -4.73 -4.00
N ALA A 224 -6.78 -5.73 -3.58
CA ALA A 224 -7.83 -6.35 -4.38
C ALA A 224 -9.12 -5.52 -4.42
N LYS A 225 -9.13 -4.36 -3.73
CA LYS A 225 -10.25 -3.42 -3.63
C LYS A 225 -11.49 -4.01 -2.95
N VAL A 226 -11.36 -5.05 -2.14
CA VAL A 226 -12.45 -5.62 -1.34
C VAL A 226 -12.69 -4.75 -0.11
N VAL A 227 -11.62 -4.34 0.56
CA VAL A 227 -11.67 -3.53 1.78
C VAL A 227 -11.38 -2.07 1.48
N PHE A 228 -12.30 -1.23 1.92
CA PHE A 228 -12.12 0.21 2.10
C PHE A 228 -12.79 0.60 3.41
N ARG A 229 -12.03 1.14 4.36
CA ARG A 229 -12.53 1.63 5.65
C ARG A 229 -11.92 2.97 5.99
N GLU A 230 -12.69 3.78 6.69
CA GLU A 230 -12.33 5.14 7.10
C GLU A 230 -12.62 5.30 8.59
N TYR A 231 -11.62 5.78 9.33
CA TYR A 231 -11.68 5.96 10.77
C TYR A 231 -11.17 7.36 11.14
N PRO A 232 -12.06 8.27 11.56
CA PRO A 232 -11.65 9.53 12.16
C PRO A 232 -10.84 9.27 13.44
N ILE A 233 -9.70 9.94 13.59
CA ILE A 233 -8.84 9.85 14.78
C ILE A 233 -9.01 11.09 15.66
N LYS A 234 -9.04 12.28 15.05
CA LYS A 234 -9.20 13.58 15.71
C LYS A 234 -10.43 14.31 15.19
#